data_AF-A0ABC8SS31-F1
#
_entry.id   AF-A0ABC8SS31-F1
#
_cell.length_a   1.000
_cell.length_b   1.000
_cell.length_c   1.000
_cell.angle_alpha   90.00
_cell.angle_beta   90.00
_cell.angle_gamma   90.00
#
_symmetry.space_group_name_H-M   'P 1'
#
loop_
_entity.id
_entity.type
_entity.pdbx_description
1 polymer ?
#
loop_
_entity_poly.entity_id
_entity_poly.type
_entity_poly.pdbx_seq_one_letter_code
_entity_poly.pdbx_strand_id
1 'polypeptide(L)'
;MRLKYPHIAIGALAALAPVLQFEDLVPAETYYDIVSNDFKCETMSCFNTIKDSWDAITYEGQKNDGLQLLSKMFRLCRWFIDSDSIKDEFREPEKAEDLSDWLESAYNFLAMTDYPYPTDFVMPLPGNPINEVCIKIDSCSDRTSILERIFEGISVYYNYTGAVDCFDLDDDPHGTDGWIWQGNIMLVASLSALIDVSERVNVFGPCLVRTGYQEPLLDAYITAHDDFKSALKLFGSKIIFSNGLLDPCSGGSVLEDVSETIVALTENGAHHLDLRAATAEDPDWLLQQRATEIKLIEGWLNNYYQAKKGNFWRIKVMIFGYFLVYMPLSL
;
A
#
# COMPACT_ATOMS: atom_id res chain seq x y z
N MET A 1 2.18 -2.27 -17.49
CA MET A 1 2.58 -3.13 -18.65
C MET A 1 1.44 -3.40 -19.64
N ARG A 2 0.33 -4.03 -19.24
CA ARG A 2 -0.75 -4.43 -20.16
C ARG A 2 -1.30 -3.29 -21.03
N LEU A 3 -1.47 -2.09 -20.47
CA LEU A 3 -1.98 -0.91 -21.19
C LEU A 3 -1.04 -0.43 -22.31
N LYS A 4 0.28 -0.34 -22.04
CA LYS A 4 1.26 0.21 -22.99
C LYS A 4 1.84 -0.85 -23.93
N TYR A 5 1.93 -2.12 -23.50
CA TYR A 5 2.53 -3.22 -24.25
C TYR A 5 1.58 -4.42 -24.40
N PRO A 6 0.38 -4.24 -24.98
CA PRO A 6 -0.60 -5.32 -25.11
C PRO A 6 -0.18 -6.42 -26.09
N HIS A 7 0.86 -6.19 -26.88
CA HIS A 7 1.48 -7.16 -27.78
C HIS A 7 2.48 -8.09 -27.06
N ILE A 8 2.93 -7.73 -25.86
CA ILE A 8 3.87 -8.52 -25.04
C ILE A 8 3.09 -9.27 -23.95
N ALA A 9 2.21 -8.59 -23.21
CA ALA A 9 1.45 -9.17 -22.12
C ALA A 9 0.01 -9.48 -22.54
N ILE A 10 -0.43 -10.75 -22.44
CA ILE A 10 -1.79 -11.18 -22.85
C ILE A 10 -2.88 -10.59 -21.95
N GLY A 11 -2.60 -10.45 -20.66
CA GLY A 11 -3.46 -9.85 -19.64
C GLY A 11 -2.63 -9.44 -18.43
N ALA A 12 -3.28 -8.91 -17.39
CA ALA A 12 -2.65 -8.58 -16.12
C ALA A 12 -3.59 -8.89 -14.95
N LEU A 13 -3.02 -9.42 -13.87
CA LEU A 13 -3.60 -9.38 -12.53
C LEU A 13 -2.88 -8.24 -11.80
N ALA A 14 -3.61 -7.19 -11.47
CA ALA A 14 -3.14 -6.01 -10.77
C ALA A 14 -3.71 -6.05 -9.35
N ALA A 15 -3.08 -6.85 -8.49
CA ALA A 15 -3.47 -6.96 -7.09
C ALA A 15 -3.09 -5.70 -6.33
N LEU A 16 -4.08 -5.07 -5.74
CA LEU A 16 -3.99 -3.87 -4.91
C LEU A 16 -3.12 -2.78 -5.51
N ALA A 17 -3.48 -2.41 -6.74
CA ALA A 17 -2.82 -1.37 -7.49
C ALA A 17 -3.59 -0.05 -7.31
N PRO A 18 -3.08 0.93 -6.52
CA PRO A 18 -3.73 2.21 -6.26
C PRO A 18 -3.57 3.18 -7.45
N VAL A 19 -4.03 2.76 -8.64
CA VAL A 19 -3.84 3.49 -9.90
C VAL A 19 -4.65 4.79 -10.00
N LEU A 20 -5.59 5.03 -9.08
CA LEU A 20 -6.38 6.24 -8.94
C LEU A 20 -5.85 7.18 -7.85
N GLN A 21 -4.83 6.79 -7.06
CA GLN A 21 -4.30 7.57 -5.93
C GLN A 21 -3.44 8.78 -6.38
N PHE A 22 -3.84 9.48 -7.44
CA PHE A 22 -3.12 10.59 -8.03
C PHE A 22 -4.05 11.78 -8.21
N GLU A 23 -3.53 12.98 -7.94
CA GLU A 23 -4.25 14.25 -8.11
C GLU A 23 -5.55 14.24 -7.27
N ASP A 24 -6.64 14.80 -7.81
CA ASP A 24 -7.94 14.90 -7.13
C ASP A 24 -8.90 13.75 -7.50
N LEU A 25 -8.38 12.62 -8.01
CA LEU A 25 -9.21 11.48 -8.44
C LEU A 25 -9.89 10.74 -7.28
N VAL A 26 -9.26 10.75 -6.09
CA VAL A 26 -9.81 10.27 -4.83
C VAL A 26 -9.43 11.22 -3.71
N PRO A 27 -10.29 11.38 -2.69
CA PRO A 27 -9.97 12.19 -1.52
C PRO A 27 -8.67 11.71 -0.88
N ALA A 28 -7.77 12.62 -0.54
CA ALA A 28 -6.45 12.23 -0.06
C ALA A 28 -6.46 11.66 1.37
N GLU A 29 -7.52 11.89 2.12
CA GLU A 29 -7.82 11.27 3.40
C GLU A 29 -8.17 9.79 3.30
N THR A 30 -8.55 9.29 2.12
CA THR A 30 -9.10 7.93 1.96
C THR A 30 -8.16 6.86 2.51
N TYR A 31 -6.86 7.00 2.29
CA TYR A 31 -5.86 6.05 2.79
C TYR A 31 -5.89 5.97 4.33
N TYR A 32 -5.78 7.12 4.99
CA TYR A 32 -5.75 7.23 6.45
C TYR A 32 -7.10 6.94 7.11
N ASP A 33 -8.20 7.22 6.41
CA ASP A 33 -9.55 6.86 6.85
C ASP A 33 -9.72 5.33 6.89
N ILE A 34 -9.16 4.60 5.90
CA ILE A 34 -9.19 3.13 5.92
C ILE A 34 -8.36 2.61 7.09
N VAL A 35 -7.09 3.05 7.24
CA VAL A 35 -6.25 2.66 8.40
C VAL A 35 -6.98 2.92 9.71
N SER A 36 -7.55 4.13 9.87
CA SER A 36 -8.32 4.52 11.06
C SER A 36 -9.53 3.60 11.31
N ASN A 37 -10.23 3.21 10.24
CA ASN A 37 -11.40 2.34 10.34
C ASN A 37 -11.03 0.90 10.70
N ASP A 38 -9.88 0.39 10.28
CA ASP A 38 -9.42 -0.97 10.63
C ASP A 38 -9.25 -1.09 12.16
N PHE A 39 -8.49 -0.18 12.78
CA PHE A 39 -8.33 -0.14 14.24
C PHE A 39 -9.66 0.12 14.97
N LYS A 40 -10.55 0.91 14.39
CA LYS A 40 -11.87 1.21 14.96
C LYS A 40 -12.82 0.01 14.90
N CYS A 41 -12.69 -0.84 13.89
CA CYS A 41 -13.49 -2.06 13.74
C CYS A 41 -13.09 -3.12 14.78
N GLU A 42 -11.82 -3.14 15.21
CA GLU A 42 -11.38 -3.98 16.32
C GLU A 42 -11.99 -3.52 17.65
N THR A 43 -11.59 -2.34 18.14
CA THR A 43 -12.24 -1.73 19.31
C THR A 43 -12.19 -0.21 19.26
N MET A 44 -13.29 0.42 19.72
CA MET A 44 -13.34 1.88 19.87
C MET A 44 -12.34 2.40 20.93
N SER A 45 -12.02 1.58 21.92
CA SER A 45 -11.06 1.90 22.99
C SER A 45 -9.63 2.01 22.44
N CYS A 46 -9.20 1.02 21.67
CA CYS A 46 -7.92 1.00 20.97
C CYS A 46 -7.76 2.22 20.06
N PHE A 47 -8.76 2.45 19.19
CA PHE A 47 -8.80 3.60 18.30
C PHE A 47 -8.66 4.95 19.03
N ASN A 48 -9.46 5.18 20.08
CA ASN A 48 -9.39 6.42 20.85
C ASN A 48 -8.05 6.56 21.58
N THR A 49 -7.47 5.46 22.07
CA THR A 49 -6.16 5.49 22.74
C THR A 49 -5.05 5.88 21.75
N ILE A 50 -5.06 5.36 20.52
CA ILE A 50 -4.12 5.76 19.48
C ILE A 50 -4.31 7.23 19.13
N LYS A 51 -5.55 7.65 18.87
CA LYS A 51 -5.89 9.04 18.56
C LYS A 51 -5.45 10.04 19.64
N ASP A 52 -5.72 9.75 20.91
CA ASP A 52 -5.37 10.65 22.01
C ASP A 52 -3.85 10.66 22.30
N SER A 53 -3.11 9.66 21.78
CA SER A 53 -1.67 9.54 22.05
C SER A 53 -0.84 10.60 21.34
N TRP A 54 -1.28 11.12 20.19
CA TRP A 54 -0.54 12.12 19.42
C TRP A 54 -0.40 13.45 20.18
N ASP A 55 -1.50 13.89 20.80
CA ASP A 55 -1.50 15.04 21.69
C ASP A 55 -0.63 14.77 22.93
N ALA A 56 -0.64 13.54 23.45
CA ALA A 56 0.19 13.16 24.60
C ALA A 56 1.70 13.16 24.27
N ILE A 57 2.10 12.69 23.08
CA ILE A 57 3.49 12.74 22.59
C ILE A 57 3.94 14.19 22.44
N THR A 58 3.13 15.01 21.76
CA THR A 58 3.40 16.44 21.55
C THR A 58 3.53 17.17 22.88
N TYR A 59 2.58 16.93 23.80
CA TYR A 59 2.59 17.55 25.12
C TYR A 59 3.80 17.15 25.96
N GLU A 60 4.20 15.88 25.92
CA GLU A 60 5.40 15.42 26.64
C GLU A 60 6.67 15.99 26.02
N GLY A 61 6.78 16.00 24.69
CA GLY A 61 7.93 16.55 23.96
C GLY A 61 8.22 18.02 24.23
N GLN A 62 7.20 18.81 24.61
CA GLN A 62 7.34 20.23 24.95
C GLN A 62 7.85 20.50 26.38
N LYS A 63 7.93 19.47 27.24
CA LYS A 63 8.41 19.63 28.62
C LYS A 63 9.94 19.62 28.69
N ASN A 64 10.47 20.24 29.75
CA ASN A 64 11.86 20.07 30.13
C ASN A 64 12.12 18.57 30.40
N ASP A 65 13.16 17.99 29.78
CA ASP A 65 13.51 16.56 29.79
C ASP A 65 12.44 15.60 29.21
N GLY A 66 11.37 16.12 28.59
CA GLY A 66 10.28 15.30 28.07
C GLY A 66 10.69 14.36 26.94
N LEU A 67 11.55 14.84 26.04
CA LEU A 67 12.14 14.01 24.98
C LEU A 67 12.97 12.85 25.55
N GLN A 68 13.76 13.08 26.61
CA GLN A 68 14.51 11.99 27.28
C GLN A 68 13.56 10.96 27.91
N LEU A 69 12.43 11.41 28.47
CA LEU A 69 11.40 10.51 29.00
C LEU A 69 10.78 9.67 27.88
N LEU A 70 10.43 10.28 26.74
CA LEU A 70 9.90 9.59 25.56
C LEU A 70 10.89 8.54 25.05
N SER A 71 12.16 8.91 24.85
CA SER A 71 13.20 7.96 24.41
C SER A 71 13.32 6.75 25.35
N LYS A 72 13.30 6.98 26.66
CA LYS A 72 13.38 5.89 27.64
C LYS A 72 12.14 5.01 27.63
N MET A 73 10.96 5.60 27.54
CA MET A 73 9.68 4.87 27.54
C MET A 73 9.54 3.99 26.31
N PHE A 74 9.87 4.53 25.13
CA PHE A 74 9.83 3.80 23.87
C PHE A 74 11.09 2.96 23.61
N ARG A 75 12.05 2.93 24.54
CA ARG A 75 13.31 2.17 24.42
C ARG A 75 14.08 2.50 23.14
N LEU A 76 14.24 3.77 22.81
CA LEU A 76 14.99 4.17 21.63
C LEU A 76 16.49 3.94 21.83
N CYS A 77 17.19 3.44 20.81
CA CYS A 77 18.64 3.18 20.85
C CYS A 77 19.43 4.48 20.98
N ARG A 78 18.93 5.55 20.38
CA ARG A 78 19.47 6.90 20.45
C ARG A 78 18.56 7.73 21.34
N TRP A 79 19.18 8.54 22.19
CA TRP A 79 18.43 9.50 22.98
C TRP A 79 18.19 10.72 22.12
N PHE A 80 17.01 11.33 22.24
CA PHE A 80 16.78 12.69 21.76
C PHE A 80 17.83 13.59 22.42
N ILE A 81 18.91 13.88 21.70
CA ILE A 81 20.01 14.69 22.20
C ILE A 81 19.55 16.14 22.12
N ASP A 82 19.53 16.80 23.27
CA ASP A 82 19.20 18.22 23.36
C ASP A 82 20.09 19.02 22.37
N SER A 83 19.46 19.96 21.66
CA SER A 83 19.98 20.61 20.45
C SER A 83 21.38 21.25 20.59
N ASP A 84 21.83 21.49 21.83
CA ASP A 84 23.15 22.05 22.17
C ASP A 84 24.31 21.05 22.06
N SER A 85 24.06 19.75 21.87
CA SER A 85 25.09 18.70 21.97
C SER A 85 25.53 18.06 20.64
N ILE A 86 24.86 18.33 19.52
CA ILE A 86 25.18 17.68 18.24
C ILE A 86 26.29 18.44 17.52
N LYS A 87 27.48 17.82 17.46
CA LYS A 87 28.61 18.16 16.58
C LYS A 87 28.68 17.26 15.35
N ASP A 88 27.56 16.70 14.93
CA ASP A 88 27.45 16.06 13.62
C ASP A 88 26.87 17.10 12.66
N GLU A 89 27.71 17.65 11.79
CA GLU A 89 27.45 18.86 10.98
C GLU A 89 26.29 18.70 9.98
N PHE A 90 25.70 17.49 9.89
CA PHE A 90 24.65 17.10 8.95
C PHE A 90 23.34 16.62 9.59
N ARG A 91 23.22 16.55 10.92
CA ARG A 91 22.04 15.95 11.58
C ARG A 91 21.12 17.02 12.20
N GLU A 92 19.85 17.05 11.78
CA GLU A 92 18.82 17.86 12.45
C GLU A 92 18.54 17.30 13.87
N PRO A 93 18.17 18.15 14.84
CA PRO A 93 17.81 17.68 16.18
C PRO A 93 16.54 16.82 16.12
N GLU A 94 16.59 15.66 16.78
CA GLU A 94 15.44 14.75 16.88
C GLU A 94 14.30 15.43 17.67
N LYS A 95 13.06 15.29 17.21
CA LYS A 95 11.88 15.92 17.81
C LYS A 95 10.80 14.89 18.14
N ALA A 96 9.79 15.30 18.91
CA ALA A 96 8.66 14.44 19.25
C ALA A 96 7.85 14.00 18.01
N GLU A 97 7.93 14.78 16.92
CA GLU A 97 7.37 14.44 15.62
C GLU A 97 8.03 13.17 15.03
N ASP A 98 9.34 12.96 15.19
CA ASP A 98 10.02 11.76 14.64
C ASP A 98 9.48 10.46 15.26
N LEU A 99 9.14 10.49 16.55
CA LEU A 99 8.47 9.38 17.23
C LEU A 99 7.05 9.18 16.66
N SER A 100 6.37 10.27 16.31
CA SER A 100 5.02 10.18 15.75
C SER A 100 5.03 9.54 14.36
N ASP A 101 5.99 9.94 13.51
CA ASP A 101 6.20 9.39 12.17
C ASP A 101 6.56 7.90 12.21
N TRP A 102 7.38 7.49 13.19
CA TRP A 102 7.74 6.10 13.43
C TRP A 102 6.53 5.25 13.88
N LEU A 103 5.66 5.78 14.74
CA LEU A 103 4.44 5.10 15.14
C LEU A 103 3.43 5.01 13.98
N GLU A 104 3.26 6.11 13.22
CA GLU A 104 2.41 6.15 12.03
C GLU A 104 2.82 5.08 11.01
N SER A 105 4.12 4.97 10.74
CA SER A 105 4.67 3.97 9.82
C SER A 105 4.25 2.55 10.23
N ALA A 106 4.32 2.23 11.51
CA ALA A 106 3.87 0.93 12.00
C ALA A 106 2.36 0.73 11.85
N TYR A 107 1.51 1.71 12.15
CA TYR A 107 0.06 1.58 11.95
C TYR A 107 -0.30 1.38 10.47
N ASN A 108 0.38 2.08 9.56
CA ASN A 108 0.22 1.90 8.12
C ASN A 108 0.61 0.48 7.68
N PHE A 109 1.77 -0.02 8.10
CA PHE A 109 2.20 -1.38 7.76
C PHE A 109 1.31 -2.45 8.40
N LEU A 110 0.82 -2.23 9.62
CA LEU A 110 -0.13 -3.13 10.29
C LEU A 110 -1.43 -3.25 9.49
N ALA A 111 -2.01 -2.13 9.01
CA ALA A 111 -3.20 -2.15 8.16
C ALA A 111 -2.95 -2.89 6.84
N MET A 112 -1.81 -2.64 6.18
CA MET A 112 -1.44 -3.38 4.98
C MET A 112 -1.29 -4.89 5.25
N THR A 113 -0.81 -5.28 6.42
CA THR A 113 -0.44 -6.68 6.71
C THR A 113 -1.37 -7.38 7.68
N ASP A 114 -2.64 -6.94 7.77
CA ASP A 114 -3.66 -7.55 8.63
C ASP A 114 -4.18 -8.89 8.09
N TYR A 115 -3.26 -9.85 7.93
CA TYR A 115 -3.53 -11.17 7.40
C TYR A 115 -4.10 -12.10 8.48
N PRO A 116 -4.97 -13.06 8.12
CA PRO A 116 -5.60 -13.95 9.10
C PRO A 116 -4.66 -14.97 9.74
N TYR A 117 -3.39 -15.04 9.29
CA TYR A 117 -2.39 -16.00 9.74
C TYR A 117 -1.02 -15.32 9.89
N PRO A 118 -0.09 -15.91 10.66
CA PRO A 118 1.25 -15.35 10.85
C PRO A 118 2.01 -15.19 9.53
N THR A 119 2.69 -14.06 9.38
CA THR A 119 3.49 -13.77 8.18
C THR A 119 4.84 -13.16 8.52
N ASP A 120 5.78 -13.28 7.59
CA ASP A 120 7.10 -12.67 7.65
C ASP A 120 7.33 -11.97 6.30
N PHE A 121 6.71 -10.81 6.12
CA PHE A 121 6.76 -10.04 4.87
C PHE A 121 7.49 -8.71 5.06
N VAL A 122 6.89 -7.77 5.80
CA VAL A 122 7.56 -6.54 6.26
C VAL A 122 8.29 -6.82 7.56
N MET A 123 7.58 -7.41 8.53
CA MET A 123 8.10 -7.85 9.81
C MET A 123 7.50 -9.23 10.14
N PRO A 124 8.09 -10.01 11.06
CA PRO A 124 7.45 -11.18 11.62
C PRO A 124 6.24 -10.76 12.45
N LEU A 125 5.03 -11.09 12.00
CA LEU A 125 3.77 -10.69 12.61
C LEU A 125 2.87 -11.88 12.92
N PRO A 126 2.04 -11.80 13.98
CA PRO A 126 0.98 -12.78 14.24
C PRO A 126 -0.11 -12.68 13.17
N GLY A 127 -1.07 -13.63 13.19
CA GLY A 127 -2.30 -13.47 12.44
C GLY A 127 -3.23 -12.46 13.12
N ASN A 128 -3.91 -11.64 12.32
CA ASN A 128 -4.73 -10.49 12.73
C ASN A 128 -3.93 -9.53 13.64
N PRO A 129 -2.79 -8.99 13.15
CA PRO A 129 -1.91 -8.17 13.95
C PRO A 129 -2.57 -6.90 14.51
N ILE A 130 -3.56 -6.30 13.83
CA ILE A 130 -4.29 -5.14 14.40
C ILE A 130 -5.08 -5.56 15.65
N ASN A 131 -5.79 -6.68 15.60
CA ASN A 131 -6.49 -7.23 16.76
C ASN A 131 -5.53 -7.48 17.93
N GLU A 132 -4.33 -8.03 17.68
CA GLU A 132 -3.32 -8.25 18.73
C GLU A 132 -2.81 -6.94 19.35
N VAL A 133 -2.58 -5.91 18.53
CA VAL A 133 -2.24 -4.55 19.01
C VAL A 133 -3.34 -4.01 19.92
N CYS A 134 -4.60 -4.10 19.48
CA CYS A 134 -5.72 -3.60 20.27
C CYS A 134 -5.93 -4.38 21.57
N ILE A 135 -5.73 -5.71 21.57
CA ILE A 135 -5.73 -6.52 22.80
C ILE A 135 -4.67 -6.02 23.78
N LYS A 136 -3.45 -5.72 23.31
CA LYS A 136 -2.35 -5.22 24.16
C LYS A 136 -2.69 -3.85 24.77
N ILE A 137 -3.24 -2.94 23.97
CA ILE A 137 -3.64 -1.61 24.42
C ILE A 137 -4.77 -1.68 25.45
N ASP A 138 -5.82 -2.46 25.16
CA ASP A 138 -7.02 -2.53 25.99
C ASP A 138 -6.83 -3.36 27.27
N SER A 139 -5.91 -4.34 27.25
CA SER A 139 -5.60 -5.18 28.43
C SER A 139 -4.78 -4.46 29.51
N CYS A 140 -4.25 -3.27 29.22
CA CYS A 140 -3.48 -2.50 30.18
C CYS A 140 -4.37 -1.96 31.32
N SER A 141 -3.80 -1.89 32.53
CA SER A 141 -4.52 -1.42 33.73
C SER A 141 -4.90 0.06 33.62
N ASP A 142 -6.00 0.49 34.23
CA ASP A 142 -6.45 1.90 34.22
C ASP A 142 -5.41 2.92 34.74
N ARG A 143 -4.37 2.45 35.43
CA ARG A 143 -3.27 3.28 35.95
C ARG A 143 -2.12 3.45 34.95
N THR A 144 -2.08 2.63 33.91
CA THR A 144 -1.07 2.68 32.84
C THR A 144 -1.33 3.91 31.98
N SER A 145 -0.29 4.71 31.75
CA SER A 145 -0.38 5.92 30.93
C SER A 145 -0.70 5.59 29.48
N ILE A 146 -1.25 6.56 28.76
CA ILE A 146 -1.56 6.39 27.33
C ILE A 146 -0.31 5.99 26.52
N LEU A 147 0.83 6.62 26.78
CA LEU A 147 2.08 6.37 26.05
C LEU A 147 2.65 4.97 26.35
N GLU A 148 2.53 4.48 27.57
CA GLU A 148 2.88 3.09 27.91
C GLU A 148 1.96 2.08 27.21
N ARG A 149 0.66 2.37 27.11
CA ARG A 149 -0.28 1.51 26.36
C ARG A 149 0.10 1.41 24.89
N ILE A 150 0.46 2.54 24.28
CA ILE A 150 0.93 2.59 22.89
C ILE A 150 2.22 1.79 22.71
N PHE A 151 3.17 1.91 23.64
CA PHE A 151 4.39 1.11 23.59
C PHE A 151 4.11 -0.40 23.63
N GLU A 152 3.21 -0.86 24.50
CA GLU A 152 2.80 -2.27 24.57
C GLU A 152 2.10 -2.74 23.29
N GLY A 153 1.28 -1.88 22.68
CA GLY A 153 0.63 -2.15 21.40
C GLY A 153 1.62 -2.25 20.24
N ILE A 154 2.43 -1.20 20.03
CA ILE A 154 3.35 -1.12 18.89
C ILE A 154 4.48 -2.15 18.94
N SER A 155 4.75 -2.70 20.13
CA SER A 155 5.68 -3.82 20.30
C SER A 155 5.24 -5.07 19.52
N VAL A 156 3.96 -5.21 19.17
CA VAL A 156 3.49 -6.27 18.25
C VAL A 156 4.07 -6.09 16.86
N TYR A 157 4.29 -4.86 16.38
CA TYR A 157 4.91 -4.62 15.08
C TYR A 157 6.43 -4.70 15.15
N TYR A 158 7.03 -3.89 16.04
CA TYR A 158 8.49 -3.72 16.05
C TYR A 158 9.25 -4.81 16.82
N ASN A 159 8.61 -5.56 17.72
CA ASN A 159 9.29 -6.53 18.58
C ASN A 159 8.44 -7.76 18.93
N TYR A 160 7.69 -8.28 17.95
CA TYR A 160 6.86 -9.47 18.14
C TYR A 160 7.65 -10.68 18.67
N THR A 161 8.88 -10.86 18.19
CA THR A 161 9.78 -11.96 18.57
C THR A 161 10.46 -11.76 19.92
N GLY A 162 10.46 -10.54 20.46
CA GLY A 162 11.16 -10.17 21.69
C GLY A 162 12.69 -10.11 21.55
N ALA A 163 13.22 -10.11 20.33
CA ALA A 163 14.67 -10.12 20.06
C ALA A 163 15.31 -8.73 20.01
N VAL A 164 14.50 -7.66 19.97
CA VAL A 164 14.99 -6.28 19.83
C VAL A 164 15.09 -5.62 21.21
N ASP A 165 16.29 -5.15 21.55
CA ASP A 165 16.57 -4.51 22.84
C ASP A 165 16.22 -3.01 22.85
N CYS A 166 16.38 -2.33 21.71
CA CYS A 166 16.05 -0.92 21.51
C CYS A 166 15.68 -0.63 20.05
N PHE A 167 15.00 0.50 19.78
CA PHE A 167 14.56 0.89 18.44
C PHE A 167 15.34 2.09 17.91
N ASP A 168 15.85 1.99 16.67
CA ASP A 168 16.47 3.11 15.96
C ASP A 168 15.42 3.70 15.01
N LEU A 169 15.10 4.99 15.16
CA LEU A 169 14.07 5.65 14.36
C LEU A 169 14.53 5.85 12.91
N ASP A 170 15.84 5.87 12.68
CA ASP A 170 16.45 6.01 11.35
C ASP A 170 16.59 4.66 10.61
N ASP A 171 16.12 3.55 11.19
CA ASP A 171 16.26 2.23 10.57
C ASP A 171 15.37 2.11 9.33
N ASP A 172 15.98 1.79 8.17
CA ASP A 172 15.29 1.50 6.92
C ASP A 172 15.52 0.02 6.53
N PRO A 173 14.90 -0.93 7.25
CA PRO A 173 15.09 -2.35 6.98
C PRO A 173 14.52 -2.78 5.62
N HIS A 174 13.71 -1.92 4.98
CA HIS A 174 13.00 -2.22 3.73
C HIS A 174 13.64 -1.57 2.49
N GLY A 175 14.68 -0.73 2.66
CA GLY A 175 15.35 -0.07 1.54
C GLY A 175 14.42 0.91 0.81
N THR A 176 13.65 1.69 1.57
CA THR A 176 12.67 2.65 1.09
C THR A 176 13.27 3.89 0.43
N ASP A 177 14.58 4.12 0.52
CA ASP A 177 15.27 5.24 -0.17
C ASP A 177 14.91 5.37 -1.66
N GLY A 178 14.89 4.24 -2.38
CA GLY A 178 14.53 4.21 -3.79
C GLY A 178 13.05 4.54 -4.02
N TRP A 179 12.18 4.12 -3.11
CA TRP A 179 10.75 4.43 -3.12
C TRP A 179 10.50 5.91 -2.83
N ILE A 180 11.18 6.49 -1.84
CA ILE A 180 11.12 7.91 -1.51
C ILE A 180 11.57 8.74 -2.72
N TRP A 181 12.67 8.35 -3.37
CA TRP A 181 13.13 9.01 -4.60
C TRP A 181 12.08 8.96 -5.73
N GLN A 182 11.45 7.80 -5.95
CA GLN A 182 10.36 7.65 -6.93
C GLN A 182 9.13 8.50 -6.56
N GLY A 183 8.78 8.52 -5.28
CA GLY A 183 7.71 9.32 -4.70
C GLY A 183 7.85 10.81 -5.03
N ASN A 184 9.05 11.34 -4.77
CA ASN A 184 9.37 12.76 -4.92
C ASN A 184 9.48 13.23 -6.37
N ILE A 185 9.59 12.32 -7.35
CA ILE A 185 9.82 12.69 -8.76
C ILE A 185 8.66 12.26 -9.66
N MET A 186 8.09 11.07 -9.45
CA MET A 186 7.15 10.46 -10.38
C MET A 186 5.74 10.30 -9.80
N LEU A 187 5.61 10.12 -8.49
CA LEU A 187 4.32 9.90 -7.79
C LEU A 187 3.88 11.13 -7.00
N VAL A 188 4.43 12.30 -7.30
CA VAL A 188 4.31 13.55 -6.52
C VAL A 188 2.87 13.94 -6.23
N ALA A 189 1.93 13.76 -7.17
CA ALA A 189 0.53 14.09 -6.97
C ALA A 189 -0.17 13.18 -5.92
N SER A 190 0.36 11.98 -5.70
CA SER A 190 -0.09 11.03 -4.67
C SER A 190 0.41 11.44 -3.28
N LEU A 191 1.68 11.81 -3.18
CA LEU A 191 2.31 12.23 -1.92
C LEU A 191 1.93 13.64 -1.48
N SER A 192 1.80 14.61 -2.40
CA SER A 192 1.45 16.00 -2.05
C SER A 192 0.06 16.08 -1.42
N ALA A 193 -0.87 15.25 -1.88
CA ALA A 193 -2.22 15.17 -1.33
C ALA A 193 -2.22 14.48 0.04
N LEU A 194 -1.41 13.42 0.24
CA LEU A 194 -1.19 12.80 1.56
C LEU A 194 -0.52 13.77 2.56
N ILE A 195 0.38 14.62 2.08
CA ILE A 195 1.09 15.64 2.88
C ILE A 195 0.15 16.78 3.33
N ASP A 196 -0.73 17.28 2.45
CA ASP A 196 -1.66 18.39 2.76
C ASP A 196 -2.82 17.93 3.68
N VAL A 197 -3.18 16.65 3.62
CA VAL A 197 -4.22 16.04 4.45
C VAL A 197 -3.75 15.71 5.88
N SER A 198 -2.45 15.56 6.09
CA SER A 198 -1.88 15.42 7.42
C SER A 198 -2.29 16.60 8.34
N GLU A 199 -2.49 17.81 7.79
CA GLU A 199 -2.98 18.95 8.57
C GLU A 199 -4.44 18.82 9.06
N ARG A 200 -5.22 17.83 8.59
CA ARG A 200 -6.69 17.83 8.75
C ARG A 200 -7.38 16.50 9.05
N VAL A 201 -6.69 15.37 9.26
CA VAL A 201 -7.37 14.10 9.59
C VAL A 201 -7.18 13.70 11.05
N ASN A 202 -8.28 13.29 11.66
CA ASN A 202 -8.52 13.30 13.11
C ASN A 202 -7.94 12.07 13.85
N VAL A 203 -6.87 11.48 13.34
CA VAL A 203 -6.01 10.50 14.02
C VAL A 203 -4.55 10.78 13.68
N PHE A 204 -4.16 10.86 12.41
CA PHE A 204 -2.77 11.14 12.05
C PHE A 204 -2.58 12.65 11.87
N GLY A 205 -1.85 13.27 12.79
CA GLY A 205 -1.60 14.71 12.80
C GLY A 205 -0.77 15.21 11.61
N PRO A 206 -0.44 16.52 11.56
CA PRO A 206 0.31 17.13 10.47
C PRO A 206 1.73 16.60 10.33
N CYS A 207 1.91 15.53 9.56
CA CYS A 207 3.19 15.10 9.01
C CYS A 207 3.43 15.74 7.63
N LEU A 208 4.20 16.82 7.63
CA LEU A 208 4.90 17.29 6.44
C LEU A 208 6.14 16.42 6.24
N VAL A 209 6.15 15.56 5.22
CA VAL A 209 7.38 14.94 4.71
C VAL A 209 8.30 16.05 4.20
N ARG A 210 9.17 16.61 5.06
CA ARG A 210 10.21 17.58 4.68
C ARG A 210 11.35 16.84 4.02
N THR A 211 11.29 16.67 2.70
CA THR A 211 12.50 16.41 1.92
C THR A 211 13.04 17.73 1.39
N GLY A 212 14.31 18.03 1.70
CA GLY A 212 15.02 19.24 1.29
C GLY A 212 15.34 19.33 -0.20
N TYR A 213 14.57 18.68 -1.07
CA TYR A 213 14.78 18.67 -2.52
C TYR A 213 13.89 19.71 -3.19
N GLN A 214 14.42 20.93 -3.35
CA GLN A 214 13.85 21.99 -4.19
C GLN A 214 14.40 21.92 -5.63
N GLU A 215 14.24 20.79 -6.31
CA GLU A 215 14.33 20.79 -7.78
C GLU A 215 12.95 21.11 -8.35
N PRO A 216 12.83 21.83 -9.48
CA PRO A 216 11.54 22.17 -10.05
C PRO A 216 10.80 20.87 -10.35
N LEU A 217 9.71 20.67 -9.60
CA LEU A 217 8.72 19.61 -9.75
C LEU A 217 8.40 19.50 -11.24
N LEU A 218 8.91 18.45 -11.88
CA LEU A 218 8.57 18.18 -13.26
C LEU A 218 7.06 17.86 -13.25
N ASP A 219 6.25 18.71 -13.88
CA ASP A 219 4.80 18.48 -14.08
C ASP A 219 4.55 16.98 -14.22
N ALA A 220 3.84 16.41 -13.24
CA ALA A 220 3.82 14.99 -12.94
C ALA A 220 3.77 14.14 -14.22
N TYR A 221 4.82 13.38 -14.49
CA TYR A 221 4.93 12.52 -15.68
C TYR A 221 3.86 11.41 -15.69
N ILE A 222 3.32 11.10 -14.51
CA ILE A 222 2.13 10.29 -14.29
C ILE A 222 0.99 11.27 -14.01
N THR A 223 0.61 12.07 -15.02
CA THR A 223 -0.64 12.82 -14.96
C THR A 223 -1.74 11.79 -15.12
N ALA A 224 -2.33 11.35 -14.02
CA ALA A 224 -3.60 10.66 -14.08
C ALA A 224 -4.65 11.73 -14.35
N HIS A 225 -4.76 12.17 -15.62
CA HIS A 225 -5.83 13.07 -16.02
C HIS A 225 -7.16 12.58 -15.45
N ASP A 226 -8.06 13.51 -15.15
CA ASP A 226 -9.46 13.33 -14.71
C ASP A 226 -10.23 12.20 -15.43
N ASP A 227 -9.72 11.74 -16.58
CA ASP A 227 -10.28 10.73 -17.44
C ASP A 227 -9.60 9.34 -17.38
N PHE A 228 -8.80 9.03 -16.35
CA PHE A 228 -8.10 7.72 -16.25
C PHE A 228 -9.07 6.53 -16.36
N LYS A 229 -10.27 6.62 -15.74
CA LYS A 229 -11.31 5.59 -15.85
C LYS A 229 -11.81 5.44 -17.30
N SER A 230 -11.96 6.52 -18.06
CA SER A 230 -12.33 6.41 -19.48
C SER A 230 -11.17 5.97 -20.36
N ALA A 231 -9.93 6.36 -20.06
CA ALA A 231 -8.74 5.86 -20.76
C ALA A 231 -8.61 4.34 -20.56
N LEU A 232 -8.83 3.84 -19.34
CA LEU A 232 -8.94 2.41 -19.06
C LEU A 232 -10.07 1.77 -19.88
N LYS A 233 -11.25 2.39 -19.92
CA LYS A 233 -12.40 1.87 -20.67
C LYS A 233 -12.19 1.82 -22.18
N LEU A 234 -11.52 2.83 -22.75
CA LEU A 234 -11.30 2.97 -24.19
C LEU A 234 -10.14 2.13 -24.71
N PHE A 235 -9.05 2.03 -23.94
CA PHE A 235 -7.79 1.43 -24.40
C PHE A 235 -7.37 0.18 -23.62
N GLY A 236 -7.92 -0.03 -22.43
CA GLY A 236 -7.63 -1.19 -21.60
C GLY A 236 -8.37 -2.45 -22.06
N SER A 237 -7.82 -3.59 -21.70
CA SER A 237 -8.50 -4.90 -21.82
C SER A 237 -7.70 -5.96 -21.09
N LYS A 238 -8.40 -6.98 -20.60
CA LYS A 238 -7.83 -8.16 -19.91
C LYS A 238 -6.98 -7.77 -18.70
N ILE A 239 -7.62 -7.05 -17.79
CA ILE A 239 -7.02 -6.63 -16.52
C ILE A 239 -7.97 -7.06 -15.41
N ILE A 240 -7.46 -7.74 -14.41
CA ILE A 240 -8.16 -7.96 -13.14
C ILE A 240 -7.54 -6.98 -12.14
N PHE A 241 -8.36 -6.19 -11.47
CA PHE A 241 -7.98 -5.45 -10.26
C PHE A 241 -8.52 -6.25 -9.08
N SER A 242 -7.65 -6.87 -8.29
CA SER A 242 -8.04 -7.55 -7.05
C SER A 242 -7.76 -6.64 -5.87
N ASN A 243 -8.71 -6.51 -4.95
CA ASN A 243 -8.65 -5.58 -3.83
C ASN A 243 -9.09 -6.24 -2.53
N GLY A 244 -8.30 -6.01 -1.49
CA GLY A 244 -8.68 -6.23 -0.10
C GLY A 244 -9.16 -4.93 0.55
N LEU A 245 -10.35 -4.89 1.13
CA LEU A 245 -10.92 -3.68 1.73
C LEU A 245 -10.27 -3.27 3.07
N LEU A 246 -9.51 -4.16 3.71
CA LEU A 246 -8.69 -3.83 4.88
C LEU A 246 -7.37 -3.16 4.47
N ASP A 247 -7.01 -3.22 3.18
CA ASP A 247 -5.81 -2.57 2.71
C ASP A 247 -6.09 -1.09 2.41
N PRO A 248 -5.38 -0.13 3.03
CA PRO A 248 -5.58 1.29 2.76
C PRO A 248 -5.25 1.69 1.31
N CYS A 249 -4.42 0.93 0.60
CA CYS A 249 -4.21 1.15 -0.85
C CYS A 249 -5.46 0.87 -1.70
N SER A 250 -6.44 0.13 -1.19
CA SER A 250 -7.69 -0.16 -1.92
C SER A 250 -8.51 1.11 -2.22
N GLY A 251 -8.40 2.13 -1.36
CA GLY A 251 -9.06 3.42 -1.54
C GLY A 251 -8.68 4.11 -2.86
N GLY A 252 -7.45 3.90 -3.32
CA GLY A 252 -6.95 4.42 -4.57
C GLY A 252 -7.06 3.46 -5.76
N SER A 253 -7.77 2.33 -5.63
CA SER A 253 -7.83 1.31 -6.68
C SER A 253 -9.16 1.31 -7.46
N VAL A 254 -9.24 0.43 -8.45
CA VAL A 254 -10.46 0.19 -9.24
C VAL A 254 -11.30 -0.85 -8.52
N LEU A 255 -12.38 -0.41 -7.86
CA LEU A 255 -13.25 -1.24 -7.03
C LEU A 255 -14.49 -1.79 -7.77
N GLU A 256 -14.71 -1.37 -9.01
CA GLU A 256 -15.86 -1.77 -9.83
C GLU A 256 -15.42 -2.15 -11.26
N ASP A 257 -16.18 -3.03 -11.90
CA ASP A 257 -15.97 -3.40 -13.30
C ASP A 257 -16.02 -2.16 -14.22
N VAL A 258 -14.96 -1.98 -15.01
CA VAL A 258 -14.85 -0.89 -15.99
C VAL A 258 -15.38 -1.33 -17.36
N SER A 259 -15.24 -2.62 -17.68
CA SER A 259 -15.75 -3.25 -18.91
C SER A 259 -15.83 -4.78 -18.73
N GLU A 260 -16.38 -5.50 -19.72
CA GLU A 260 -16.42 -6.98 -19.72
C GLU A 260 -15.06 -7.67 -19.57
N THR A 261 -13.95 -6.96 -19.82
CA THR A 261 -12.59 -7.53 -19.72
C THR A 261 -11.68 -6.79 -18.75
N ILE A 262 -12.20 -5.76 -18.08
CA ILE A 262 -11.50 -5.03 -17.02
C ILE A 262 -12.39 -5.12 -15.80
N VAL A 263 -12.10 -6.10 -14.96
CA VAL A 263 -12.97 -6.51 -13.85
C VAL A 263 -12.30 -6.18 -12.52
N ALA A 264 -13.13 -5.88 -11.52
CA ALA A 264 -12.70 -5.68 -10.14
C ALA A 264 -13.19 -6.84 -9.27
N LEU A 265 -12.28 -7.43 -8.50
CA LEU A 265 -12.58 -8.45 -7.48
C LEU A 265 -12.27 -7.84 -6.13
N THR A 266 -13.29 -7.54 -5.34
CA THR A 266 -13.15 -6.77 -4.09
C THR A 266 -13.71 -7.58 -2.94
N GLU A 267 -12.87 -7.87 -1.95
CA GLU A 267 -13.18 -8.72 -0.80
C GLU A 267 -12.55 -8.15 0.49
N ASN A 268 -12.85 -8.74 1.65
CA ASN A 268 -12.36 -8.27 2.96
C ASN A 268 -10.92 -8.75 3.30
N GLY A 269 -10.00 -8.68 2.34
CA GLY A 269 -8.58 -9.01 2.55
C GLY A 269 -7.74 -7.80 2.95
N ALA A 270 -6.54 -8.06 3.46
CA ALA A 270 -5.44 -7.09 3.55
C ALA A 270 -4.57 -7.11 2.27
N HIS A 271 -3.35 -6.55 2.34
CA HIS A 271 -2.54 -6.24 1.15
C HIS A 271 -2.20 -7.48 0.30
N HIS A 272 -2.62 -7.49 -0.97
CA HIS A 272 -2.55 -8.51 -2.02
C HIS A 272 -2.59 -9.98 -1.52
N LEU A 273 -3.57 -10.29 -0.66
CA LEU A 273 -3.70 -11.62 -0.06
C LEU A 273 -3.90 -12.74 -1.10
N ASP A 274 -4.53 -12.42 -2.23
CA ASP A 274 -4.70 -13.29 -3.40
C ASP A 274 -3.38 -13.79 -3.98
N LEU A 275 -2.31 -12.99 -3.94
CA LEU A 275 -0.99 -13.37 -4.45
C LEU A 275 -0.16 -14.24 -3.49
N ARG A 276 -0.57 -14.35 -2.22
CA ARG A 276 0.15 -15.20 -1.25
C ARG A 276 -0.01 -16.68 -1.58
N ALA A 277 0.90 -17.51 -1.06
CA ALA A 277 0.76 -18.95 -1.16
C ALA A 277 -0.52 -19.44 -0.45
N ALA A 278 -1.12 -20.50 -0.97
CA ALA A 278 -2.32 -21.07 -0.36
C ALA A 278 -2.00 -21.71 1.00
N THR A 279 -2.88 -21.47 1.97
CA THR A 279 -2.79 -22.01 3.33
C THR A 279 -4.09 -22.72 3.72
N ALA A 280 -4.07 -23.49 4.81
CA ALA A 280 -5.30 -24.14 5.32
C ALA A 280 -6.22 -23.14 6.04
N GLU A 281 -5.67 -21.99 6.41
CA GLU A 281 -6.28 -20.88 7.11
C GLU A 281 -6.89 -19.84 6.16
N ASP A 282 -6.71 -20.02 4.84
CA ASP A 282 -7.29 -19.14 3.83
C ASP A 282 -8.83 -19.14 3.90
N PRO A 283 -9.49 -17.98 3.94
CA PRO A 283 -10.94 -17.91 3.99
C PRO A 283 -11.58 -18.36 2.67
N ASP A 284 -12.81 -18.88 2.73
CA ASP A 284 -13.52 -19.40 1.56
C ASP A 284 -13.65 -18.39 0.42
N TRP A 285 -13.83 -17.10 0.74
CA TRP A 285 -13.91 -16.04 -0.26
C TRP A 285 -12.60 -15.90 -1.05
N LEU A 286 -11.44 -16.08 -0.41
CA LEU A 286 -10.13 -15.97 -1.04
C LEU A 286 -9.89 -17.11 -2.02
N LEU A 287 -10.32 -18.32 -1.64
CA LEU A 287 -10.29 -19.49 -2.54
C LEU A 287 -11.16 -19.26 -3.77
N GLN A 288 -12.35 -18.68 -3.60
CA GLN A 288 -13.27 -18.35 -4.69
C GLN A 288 -12.72 -17.23 -5.59
N GLN A 289 -12.08 -16.22 -5.01
CA GLN A 289 -11.45 -15.13 -5.75
C GLN A 289 -10.31 -15.67 -6.63
N ARG A 290 -9.37 -16.43 -6.06
CA ARG A 290 -8.26 -17.06 -6.81
C ARG A 290 -8.76 -17.98 -7.92
N ALA A 291 -9.83 -18.75 -7.66
CA ALA A 291 -10.46 -19.59 -8.69
C ALA A 291 -11.04 -18.75 -9.84
N THR A 292 -11.61 -17.58 -9.53
CA THR A 292 -12.13 -16.63 -10.53
C THR A 292 -11.00 -16.00 -11.34
N GLU A 293 -9.92 -15.57 -10.69
CA GLU A 293 -8.71 -15.04 -11.34
C GLU A 293 -8.12 -16.05 -12.33
N ILE A 294 -7.90 -17.29 -11.86
CA ILE A 294 -7.38 -18.38 -12.70
C ILE A 294 -8.29 -18.61 -13.90
N LYS A 295 -9.60 -18.71 -13.69
CA LYS A 295 -10.57 -18.93 -14.77
C LYS A 295 -10.52 -17.84 -15.85
N LEU A 296 -10.38 -16.57 -15.44
CA LEU A 296 -10.25 -15.45 -16.38
C LEU A 296 -8.94 -15.51 -17.15
N ILE A 297 -7.82 -15.77 -16.46
CA ILE A 297 -6.49 -15.88 -17.08
C ILE A 297 -6.43 -17.06 -18.06
N GLU A 298 -6.95 -18.23 -17.67
CA GLU A 298 -7.08 -19.40 -18.55
C GLU A 298 -7.92 -19.09 -19.79
N GLY A 299 -9.04 -18.38 -19.61
CA GLY A 299 -9.88 -17.90 -20.71
C GLY A 299 -9.09 -17.03 -21.70
N TRP A 300 -8.27 -16.10 -21.21
CA TRP A 300 -7.45 -15.24 -22.06
C TRP A 300 -6.35 -16.01 -22.81
N LEU A 301 -5.70 -16.97 -22.15
CA LEU A 301 -4.69 -17.84 -22.74
C LEU A 301 -5.29 -18.74 -23.82
N ASN A 302 -6.43 -19.38 -23.53
CA ASN A 302 -7.13 -20.24 -24.48
C ASN A 302 -7.54 -19.46 -25.73
N ASN A 303 -8.14 -18.27 -25.58
CA ASN A 303 -8.50 -17.40 -26.69
C ASN A 303 -7.28 -17.00 -27.54
N TYR A 304 -6.16 -16.69 -26.89
CA TYR A 304 -4.91 -16.36 -27.58
C TYR A 304 -4.38 -17.53 -28.42
N TYR A 305 -4.29 -18.72 -27.84
CA TYR A 305 -3.77 -19.90 -28.55
C TYR A 305 -4.70 -20.39 -29.66
N GLN A 306 -6.03 -20.26 -29.49
CA GLN A 306 -6.98 -20.57 -30.56
C GLN A 306 -6.88 -19.60 -31.73
N ALA A 307 -6.76 -18.29 -31.46
CA ALA A 307 -6.55 -17.29 -32.50
C ALA A 307 -5.24 -17.53 -33.27
N LYS A 308 -4.15 -17.90 -32.59
CA LYS A 308 -2.89 -18.27 -33.25
C LYS A 308 -3.00 -19.52 -34.12
N LYS A 309 -3.69 -20.57 -33.64
CA LYS A 309 -3.97 -21.76 -34.46
C LYS A 309 -4.79 -21.39 -35.70
N GLY A 310 -5.88 -20.64 -35.54
CA GLY A 310 -6.71 -20.17 -36.66
C GLY A 310 -5.95 -19.33 -37.69
N ASN A 311 -5.02 -18.48 -37.24
CA ASN A 311 -4.16 -17.69 -38.13
C ASN A 311 -3.12 -18.55 -38.86
N PHE A 312 -2.58 -19.61 -38.23
CA PHE A 312 -1.70 -20.57 -38.90
C PHE A 312 -2.42 -21.33 -40.03
N TRP A 313 -3.69 -21.69 -39.81
CA TRP A 313 -4.53 -22.30 -40.86
C TRP A 313 -4.93 -21.28 -41.94
N ARG A 314 -5.23 -20.02 -41.59
CA ARG A 314 -5.51 -18.96 -42.58
C ARG A 314 -4.31 -18.61 -43.45
N ILE A 315 -3.09 -18.60 -42.91
CA ILE A 315 -1.86 -18.42 -43.69
C ILE A 315 -1.62 -19.60 -44.64
N LYS A 316 -1.93 -20.84 -44.22
CA LYS A 316 -1.92 -21.99 -45.12
C LYS A 316 -3.00 -21.90 -46.21
N VAL A 317 -4.17 -21.34 -45.90
CA VAL A 317 -5.28 -21.17 -46.86
C VAL A 317 -5.06 -19.96 -47.80
N MET A 318 -4.28 -18.95 -47.41
CA MET A 318 -3.92 -17.81 -48.28
C MET A 318 -2.80 -18.09 -49.30
N ILE A 319 -2.14 -19.26 -49.27
CA ILE A 319 -1.06 -19.62 -50.22
C ILE A 319 -1.56 -20.46 -51.42
N PHE A 320 -2.83 -20.86 -51.48
CA PHE A 320 -3.39 -21.66 -52.59
C PHE A 320 -4.45 -20.92 -53.42
N GLY A 321 -4.26 -19.62 -53.64
CA GLY A 321 -5.31 -18.76 -54.20
C GLY A 321 -4.96 -17.88 -55.39
N TYR A 322 -3.82 -18.04 -56.08
CA TYR A 322 -3.54 -17.30 -57.31
C TYR A 322 -2.60 -18.09 -58.24
N PHE A 323 -3.13 -19.00 -59.05
CA PHE A 323 -2.56 -19.37 -60.35
C PHE A 323 -3.67 -20.01 -61.20
N LEU A 324 -4.53 -19.17 -61.77
CA LEU A 324 -5.28 -19.48 -62.99
C LEU A 324 -4.80 -18.50 -64.05
N VAL A 325 -3.72 -18.88 -64.73
CA VAL A 325 -3.22 -18.16 -65.91
C VAL A 325 -4.10 -18.56 -67.09
N TYR A 326 -4.85 -17.59 -67.60
CA TYR A 326 -5.44 -17.62 -68.93
C TYR A 326 -4.31 -17.75 -69.98
N MET A 327 -4.34 -18.80 -70.78
CA MET A 327 -3.63 -18.84 -72.07
C MET A 327 -4.62 -18.48 -73.19
N PRO A 328 -4.36 -17.44 -74.01
CA PRO A 328 -5.12 -17.19 -75.22
C PRO A 328 -4.69 -18.16 -76.32
N LEU A 329 -5.67 -18.63 -77.11
CA LEU A 329 -5.44 -19.35 -78.36
C LEU A 329 -4.66 -18.48 -79.37
N SER A 330 -3.72 -19.09 -80.08
CA SER A 330 -3.32 -18.69 -81.43
C SER A 330 -2.93 -19.92 -82.24
N LEU A 331 -3.80 -20.24 -83.21
CA LEU A 331 -3.73 -21.07 -84.42
C LEU A 331 -2.77 -22.27 -84.50
#